data_AF-A0A7S0EPU0-F1
#
_entry.id   AF-A0A7S0EPU0-F1
#
_cell.length_a   1.000
_cell.length_b   1.000
_cell.length_c   1.000
_cell.angle_alpha   90.00
_cell.angle_beta   90.00
_cell.angle_gamma   90.00
#
_symmetry.space_group_name_H-M   'P 1'
#
loop_
_entity.id
_entity.type
_entity.pdbx_description
1 polymer ?
#
loop_
_entity_poly.entity_id
_entity_poly.type
_entity_poly.pdbx_seq_one_letter_code
_entity_poly.pdbx_strand_id
1 'polypeptide(L)'
;SPWTRRVGFAAWTGGALACGYGTRKADDEQRARTLPSGFRACCESGIQLTPAQEALKPKLVEIVGAANVSFAVDQHGARLGAGEAYALVKPVTLQHAVDALQACVDADACVIPQGANTGLTGGSVPRGEA
;
A
#
# COMPACT_ATOMS: atom_id res chain seq x y z
N SER A 1 34.14 -36.67 38.57
CA SER A 1 33.03 -36.37 39.51
C SER A 1 32.53 -34.96 39.26
N PRO A 2 31.27 -34.68 39.60
CA PRO A 2 30.44 -33.66 38.96
C PRO A 2 30.38 -32.35 39.76
N TRP A 3 29.90 -31.28 39.11
CA TRP A 3 29.20 -30.11 39.68
C TRP A 3 29.98 -29.12 40.56
N THR A 4 30.00 -27.84 40.16
CA THR A 4 29.15 -26.80 40.80
C THR A 4 29.18 -25.44 40.09
N ARG A 5 27.99 -25.08 39.57
CA ARG A 5 27.32 -23.76 39.48
C ARG A 5 28.17 -22.48 39.51
N ARG A 6 28.15 -21.72 38.40
CA ARG A 6 28.22 -20.25 38.47
C ARG A 6 26.81 -19.71 38.70
N VAL A 7 26.66 -18.99 39.80
CA VAL A 7 25.50 -18.18 40.13
C VAL A 7 25.61 -16.90 39.30
N GLY A 8 24.63 -16.66 38.43
CA GLY A 8 24.42 -15.37 37.79
C GLY A 8 23.05 -14.86 38.21
N PHE A 9 23.02 -14.03 39.24
CA PHE A 9 21.87 -13.19 39.56
C PHE A 9 21.61 -12.27 38.36
N ALA A 10 20.55 -12.54 37.59
CA ALA A 10 19.98 -11.54 36.70
C ALA A 10 18.95 -10.76 37.50
N ALA A 11 19.36 -9.60 37.98
CA ALA A 11 18.48 -8.62 38.59
C ALA A 11 17.42 -8.20 37.54
N TRP A 12 16.16 -8.29 37.95
CA TRP A 12 15.03 -7.75 37.23
C TRP A 12 15.20 -6.25 37.02
N THR A 13 15.28 -5.80 35.77
CA THR A 13 15.03 -4.41 35.39
C THR A 13 13.96 -4.39 34.32
N GLY A 14 12.81 -3.80 34.68
CA GLY A 14 11.83 -3.23 33.74
C GLY A 14 11.10 -4.25 32.85
N GLY A 15 9.95 -4.74 33.31
CA GLY A 15 9.04 -5.48 32.45
C GLY A 15 8.59 -4.64 31.25
N ALA A 16 8.86 -5.12 30.05
CA ALA A 16 8.13 -4.73 28.86
C ALA A 16 7.11 -5.83 28.54
N LEU A 17 5.89 -5.67 29.07
CA LEU A 17 4.75 -6.47 28.64
C LEU A 17 4.09 -5.71 27.48
N ALA A 18 4.56 -5.97 26.26
CA ALA A 18 3.86 -5.55 25.05
C ALA A 18 2.87 -6.65 24.65
N CYS A 19 1.66 -6.60 25.18
CA CYS A 19 0.53 -7.36 24.63
C CYS A 19 -0.16 -6.48 23.58
N GLY A 20 0.26 -6.61 22.32
CA GLY A 20 -0.51 -6.09 21.19
C GLY A 20 -1.35 -7.22 20.62
N TYR A 21 -2.67 -7.18 20.78
CA TYR A 21 -3.55 -7.98 19.93
C TYR A 21 -3.55 -7.34 18.55
N GLY A 22 -2.71 -7.86 17.65
CA GLY A 22 -2.75 -7.51 16.25
C GLY A 22 -4.02 -8.06 15.61
N THR A 23 -5.05 -7.24 15.47
CA THR A 23 -6.21 -7.57 14.64
C THR A 23 -5.86 -7.40 13.16
N ARG A 24 -4.87 -8.15 12.67
CA ARG A 24 -4.53 -8.24 11.23
C ARG A 24 -5.38 -9.28 10.51
N LYS A 25 -5.81 -10.30 11.25
CA LYS A 25 -6.48 -11.49 10.71
C LYS A 25 -7.72 -11.18 9.85
N ALA A 26 -8.58 -10.26 10.28
CA ALA A 26 -9.81 -9.94 9.54
C ALA A 26 -9.57 -9.13 8.26
N ASP A 27 -8.59 -8.21 8.24
CA ASP A 27 -8.27 -7.42 7.04
C ASP A 27 -7.59 -8.31 5.98
N ASP A 28 -6.69 -9.19 6.42
CA ASP A 28 -5.99 -10.14 5.55
C ASP A 28 -6.95 -11.20 4.98
N GLU A 29 -7.91 -11.69 5.79
CA GLU A 29 -8.95 -12.61 5.33
C GLU A 29 -9.89 -11.98 4.29
N GLN A 30 -10.18 -10.67 4.37
CA GLN A 30 -10.97 -9.99 3.35
C GLN A 30 -10.19 -9.78 2.05
N ARG A 31 -8.87 -9.61 2.11
CA ARG A 31 -7.98 -9.52 0.93
C ARG A 31 -7.86 -10.82 0.17
N ALA A 32 -7.77 -11.93 0.89
CA ALA A 32 -7.69 -13.27 0.31
C ALA A 32 -9.02 -13.75 -0.30
N ARG A 33 -10.12 -13.01 -0.15
CA ARG A 33 -11.40 -13.38 -0.76
C ARG A 33 -11.38 -13.15 -2.26
N THR A 34 -11.48 -14.25 -3.00
CA THR A 34 -11.84 -14.23 -4.41
C THR A 34 -13.34 -13.97 -4.53
N LEU A 35 -13.72 -12.88 -5.19
CA LEU A 35 -15.13 -12.62 -5.47
C LEU A 35 -15.63 -13.54 -6.60
N PRO A 36 -16.93 -13.89 -6.64
CA PRO A 36 -17.50 -14.72 -7.70
C PRO A 36 -17.27 -14.17 -9.12
N SER A 37 -17.02 -12.87 -9.25
CA SER A 37 -16.66 -12.20 -10.50
C SER A 37 -15.23 -12.47 -10.97
N GLY A 38 -14.41 -13.19 -10.20
CA GLY A 38 -12.97 -13.32 -10.44
C GLY A 38 -12.17 -12.08 -10.05
N PHE A 39 -12.81 -11.07 -9.45
CA PHE A 39 -12.14 -9.87 -8.96
C PHE A 39 -11.18 -10.22 -7.83
N ARG A 40 -9.90 -9.85 -8.00
CA ARG A 40 -8.85 -10.05 -6.99
C ARG A 40 -8.78 -8.85 -6.06
N ALA A 41 -9.22 -9.04 -4.82
CA ALA A 41 -9.19 -8.03 -3.77
C ALA A 41 -7.79 -7.85 -3.18
N CYS A 42 -6.85 -7.39 -4.02
CA CYS A 42 -5.58 -6.77 -3.65
C CYS A 42 -4.58 -7.64 -2.85
N CYS A 43 -3.35 -7.69 -3.38
CA CYS A 43 -2.12 -8.05 -2.66
C CYS A 43 -1.74 -9.54 -2.60
N GLU A 44 -1.83 -10.27 -3.71
CA GLU A 44 -1.00 -11.47 -3.85
C GLU A 44 0.40 -11.04 -4.33
N SER A 45 1.43 -11.33 -3.53
CA SER A 45 2.82 -11.06 -3.90
C SER A 45 3.20 -11.94 -5.09
N GLY A 46 3.47 -11.31 -6.25
CA GLY A 46 3.81 -12.01 -7.50
C GLY A 46 2.79 -11.88 -8.64
N ILE A 47 1.72 -11.09 -8.49
CA ILE A 47 0.83 -10.77 -9.62
C ILE A 47 1.62 -10.02 -10.70
N GLN A 48 1.69 -10.62 -11.89
CA GLN A 48 2.21 -9.95 -13.08
C GLN A 48 1.20 -8.91 -13.57
N LEU A 49 1.70 -7.73 -13.94
CA LEU A 49 0.87 -6.69 -14.54
C LEU A 49 0.34 -7.16 -15.90
N THR A 50 -0.87 -6.75 -16.25
CA THR A 50 -1.39 -6.97 -17.59
C THR A 50 -0.69 -6.03 -18.58
N PRO A 51 -0.67 -6.34 -19.89
CA PRO A 51 -0.11 -5.42 -20.89
C PRO A 51 -0.77 -4.03 -20.88
N ALA A 52 -2.05 -3.95 -20.53
CA ALA A 52 -2.78 -2.70 -20.40
C ALA A 52 -2.28 -1.86 -19.20
N GLN A 53 -1.97 -2.52 -18.08
CA GLN A 53 -1.40 -1.89 -16.88
C GLN A 53 0.05 -1.41 -17.12
N GLU A 54 0.87 -2.19 -17.84
CA GLU A 54 2.23 -1.78 -18.21
C GLU A 54 2.24 -0.55 -19.12
N ALA A 55 1.29 -0.48 -20.05
CA ALA A 55 1.11 0.66 -20.95
C ALA A 55 0.59 1.93 -20.24
N LEU A 56 0.23 1.86 -18.95
CA LEU A 56 -0.34 2.99 -18.23
C LEU A 56 0.70 4.09 -17.92
N LYS A 57 1.93 3.71 -17.55
CA LYS A 57 3.00 4.69 -17.24
C LYS A 57 3.25 5.69 -18.37
N PRO A 58 3.50 5.28 -19.63
CA PRO A 58 3.70 6.24 -20.72
C PRO A 58 2.44 7.06 -21.03
N LYS A 59 1.24 6.48 -20.97
CA LYS A 59 -0.02 7.22 -21.16
C LYS A 59 -0.21 8.34 -20.13
N LEU A 60 0.11 8.07 -18.86
CA LEU A 60 0.02 9.09 -17.81
C LEU A 60 0.99 10.25 -18.07
N VAL A 61 2.20 9.97 -18.55
CA VAL A 61 3.16 11.01 -18.96
C VAL A 61 2.61 11.85 -20.10
N GLU A 62 1.94 11.24 -21.08
CA GLU A 62 1.31 11.95 -22.20
C GLU A 62 0.18 12.88 -21.73
N ILE A 63 -0.68 12.39 -20.82
CA ILE A 63 -1.85 13.13 -20.33
C ILE A 63 -1.44 14.32 -19.43
N VAL A 64 -0.57 14.09 -18.44
CA VAL A 64 -0.27 15.11 -17.42
C VAL A 64 1.08 15.80 -17.59
N GLY A 65 1.95 15.25 -18.44
CA GLY A 65 3.35 15.67 -18.57
C GLY A 65 4.26 15.01 -17.53
N ALA A 66 5.52 14.76 -17.91
CA ALA A 66 6.51 14.07 -17.06
C ALA A 66 6.75 14.75 -15.69
N ALA A 67 6.58 16.07 -15.60
CA ALA A 67 6.75 16.81 -14.35
C ALA A 67 5.63 16.56 -13.32
N ASN A 68 4.48 16.04 -13.77
CA ASN A 68 3.27 15.87 -12.97
C ASN A 68 2.95 14.40 -12.66
N VAL A 69 3.88 13.49 -12.94
CA VAL A 69 3.76 12.08 -12.60
C VAL A 69 5.05 11.58 -11.97
N SER A 70 4.92 10.72 -10.97
CA SER A 70 6.03 10.03 -10.33
C SER A 70 5.69 8.56 -10.22
N PHE A 71 6.68 7.68 -10.34
CA PHE A 71 6.47 6.22 -10.35
C PHE A 71 7.14 5.59 -9.14
N ALA A 72 6.61 4.45 -8.68
CA ALA A 72 7.15 3.70 -7.54
C ALA A 72 7.41 4.62 -6.33
N VAL A 73 6.35 5.32 -5.89
CA VAL A 73 6.45 6.32 -4.83
C VAL A 73 5.89 5.75 -3.54
N ASP A 74 6.72 5.66 -2.51
CA ASP A 74 6.26 5.30 -1.16
C ASP A 74 5.32 6.36 -0.60
N GLN A 75 4.15 5.91 -0.18
CA GLN A 75 3.12 6.75 0.42
C GLN A 75 2.87 6.31 1.87
N HIS A 76 2.72 7.29 2.76
CA HIS A 76 2.37 7.07 4.15
C HIS A 76 1.10 7.84 4.49
N GLY A 77 0.15 7.17 5.13
CA GLY A 77 -1.04 7.83 5.67
C GLY A 77 -0.70 8.63 6.92
N ALA A 78 -1.54 9.60 7.26
CA ALA A 78 -1.29 10.49 8.42
C ALA A 78 -1.17 9.78 9.77
N ARG A 79 -1.77 8.60 9.91
CA ARG A 79 -1.70 7.79 11.14
C ARG A 79 -1.53 6.30 10.88
N LEU A 80 -2.22 5.78 9.86
CA LEU A 80 -2.25 4.37 9.50
C LEU A 80 -2.09 4.24 7.99
N GLY A 81 -1.51 3.11 7.55
CA GLY A 81 -1.35 2.77 6.14
C GLY A 81 -0.02 3.23 5.54
N ALA A 82 0.59 2.35 4.78
CA ALA A 82 1.76 2.62 3.94
C ALA A 82 1.74 1.67 2.74
N GLY A 83 2.41 2.06 1.67
CA GLY A 83 2.64 1.23 0.49
C GLY A 83 3.17 2.03 -0.69
N GLU A 84 3.77 1.32 -1.65
CA GLU A 84 4.27 1.91 -2.88
C GLU A 84 3.12 2.18 -3.87
N ALA A 85 3.07 3.40 -4.42
CA ALA A 85 2.18 3.75 -5.52
C ALA A 85 2.84 3.45 -6.87
N TYR A 86 2.16 2.66 -7.71
CA TYR A 86 2.61 2.38 -9.08
C TYR A 86 2.85 3.67 -9.89
N ALA A 87 1.93 4.62 -9.76
CA ALA A 87 2.06 5.98 -10.25
C ALA A 87 1.33 6.96 -9.31
N LEU A 88 1.97 8.08 -9.00
CA LEU A 88 1.39 9.23 -8.33
C LEU A 88 1.20 10.33 -9.38
N VAL A 89 -0.04 10.72 -9.62
CA VAL A 89 -0.41 11.69 -10.67
C VAL A 89 -0.89 12.98 -10.02
N LYS A 90 -0.36 14.13 -10.47
CA LYS A 90 -0.69 15.48 -10.00
C LYS A 90 -1.28 16.30 -11.16
N PRO A 91 -2.56 16.08 -11.53
CA PRO A 91 -3.16 16.78 -12.66
C PRO A 91 -3.25 18.29 -12.39
N VAL A 92 -2.96 19.10 -13.43
CA VAL A 92 -2.99 20.57 -13.36
C VAL A 92 -4.29 21.16 -13.91
N THR A 93 -5.11 20.35 -14.59
CA THR A 93 -6.43 20.73 -15.10
C THR A 93 -7.46 19.66 -14.75
N LEU A 94 -8.75 20.02 -14.79
CA LEU A 94 -9.83 19.05 -14.61
C LEU A 94 -9.81 17.99 -15.72
N GLN A 95 -9.51 18.38 -16.97
CA GLN A 95 -9.45 17.45 -18.09
C GLN A 95 -8.35 16.39 -17.88
N HIS A 96 -7.17 16.79 -17.40
CA HIS A 96 -6.10 15.85 -17.03
C HIS A 96 -6.58 14.82 -16.00
N ALA A 97 -7.37 15.25 -15.01
CA ALA A 97 -7.88 14.34 -13.98
C ALA A 97 -8.89 13.34 -14.56
N VAL A 98 -9.78 13.79 -15.46
CA VAL A 98 -10.75 12.94 -16.15
C VAL A 98 -10.06 11.93 -17.06
N ASP A 99 -9.11 12.40 -17.89
CA ASP A 99 -8.40 11.54 -18.85
C ASP A 99 -7.50 10.51 -18.14
N ALA A 100 -6.80 10.92 -17.08
CA ALA A 100 -5.99 10.01 -16.27
C ALA A 100 -6.86 8.95 -15.57
N LEU A 101 -8.03 9.34 -15.05
CA LEU A 101 -8.98 8.40 -14.46
C LEU A 101 -9.48 7.40 -15.50
N GLN A 102 -9.85 7.87 -16.70
CA GLN A 102 -10.29 7.00 -17.78
C GLN A 102 -9.19 6.00 -18.18
N ALA A 103 -7.94 6.46 -18.33
CA ALA A 103 -6.81 5.58 -18.64
C ALA A 103 -6.58 4.49 -17.58
N CYS A 104 -6.75 4.81 -16.29
CA CYS A 104 -6.68 3.84 -15.21
C CYS A 104 -7.82 2.82 -15.26
N VAL A 105 -9.06 3.27 -15.53
CA VAL A 105 -10.23 2.39 -15.66
C VAL A 105 -10.05 1.43 -16.84
N ASP A 106 -9.61 1.92 -17.99
CA ASP A 106 -9.36 1.11 -19.19
C ASP A 106 -8.26 0.05 -18.96
N ALA A 107 -7.32 0.33 -18.05
CA ALA A 107 -6.25 -0.58 -17.65
C ALA A 107 -6.64 -1.52 -16.49
N ASP A 108 -7.88 -1.46 -16.00
CA ASP A 108 -8.32 -2.20 -14.81
C ASP A 108 -7.39 -1.95 -13.61
N ALA A 109 -7.02 -0.68 -13.40
CA ALA A 109 -6.15 -0.23 -12.33
C ALA A 109 -6.95 0.38 -11.18
N CYS A 110 -6.58 0.03 -9.94
CA CYS A 110 -7.16 0.66 -8.76
C CYS A 110 -6.72 2.12 -8.64
N VAL A 111 -7.65 3.02 -8.32
CA VAL A 111 -7.39 4.45 -8.16
C VAL A 111 -7.76 4.89 -6.74
N ILE A 112 -6.85 5.59 -6.08
CA ILE A 112 -7.06 6.18 -4.75
C ILE A 112 -7.03 7.71 -4.90
N PRO A 113 -8.18 8.39 -4.95
CA PRO A 113 -8.22 9.85 -4.95
C PRO A 113 -7.67 10.41 -3.63
N GLN A 114 -6.72 11.34 -3.71
CA GLN A 114 -6.09 11.95 -2.54
C GLN A 114 -6.30 13.46 -2.52
N GLY A 115 -6.77 13.98 -1.38
CA GLY A 115 -6.71 15.41 -1.04
C GLY A 115 -5.46 15.74 -0.23
N ALA A 116 -5.62 16.36 0.93
CA ALA A 116 -4.51 16.70 1.84
C ALA A 116 -3.90 15.49 2.60
N ASN A 117 -4.32 14.25 2.31
CA ASN A 117 -3.87 13.02 2.99
C ASN A 117 -4.00 13.05 4.53
N THR A 118 -5.02 13.71 5.08
CA THR A 118 -5.26 13.83 6.54
C THR A 118 -6.12 12.71 7.11
N GLY A 119 -6.46 11.70 6.31
CA GLY A 119 -7.28 10.56 6.74
C GLY A 119 -6.58 9.73 7.81
N LEU A 120 -7.24 9.53 8.96
CA LEU A 120 -6.65 8.82 10.10
C LEU A 120 -6.84 7.30 10.05
N THR A 121 -7.63 6.80 9.11
CA THR A 121 -8.01 5.37 9.01
C THR A 121 -7.21 4.59 7.96
N GLY A 122 -6.28 5.25 7.27
CA GLY A 122 -5.40 4.60 6.27
C GLY A 122 -6.05 4.25 4.94
N GLY A 123 -7.20 4.86 4.63
CA GLY A 123 -7.87 4.70 3.32
C GLY A 123 -7.37 5.66 2.23
N SER A 124 -6.40 6.53 2.55
CA SER A 124 -5.90 7.56 1.64
C SER A 124 -4.60 7.20 0.94
N VAL A 125 -4.01 6.03 1.18
CA VAL A 125 -2.75 5.59 0.55
C VAL A 125 -2.84 4.13 0.10
N PRO A 126 -2.00 3.70 -0.86
CA PRO A 126 -1.81 2.28 -1.15
C PRO A 126 -1.50 1.49 0.12
N ARG A 127 -1.81 0.19 0.07
CA ARG A 127 -1.61 -0.71 1.21
C ARG A 127 -0.77 -1.89 0.79
N GLY A 128 0.38 -2.04 1.42
CA GLY A 128 1.38 -3.08 1.16
C GLY A 128 2.64 -2.84 1.98
N GLU A 129 3.68 -3.61 1.72
CA GLU A 129 5.01 -3.26 2.21
C GLU A 129 5.56 -2.11 1.34
N ALA A 130 6.17 -1.13 1.98
CA ALA A 130 6.96 -0.05 1.36
C ALA A 130 8.42 -0.31 1.73
#